data_AF-A0A6C0LZF1-F1
#
_entry.id   AF-A0A6C0LZF1-F1
#
_cell.length_a   1.000
_cell.length_b   1.000
_cell.length_c   1.000
_cell.angle_alpha   90.00
_cell.angle_beta   90.00
_cell.angle_gamma   90.00
#
_symmetry.space_group_name_H-M   'P 1'
#
loop_
_entity.id
_entity.type
_entity.pdbx_description
1 polymer ?
#
loop_
_entity_poly.entity_id
_entity_poly.type
_entity_poly.pdbx_seq_one_letter_code
_entity_poly.pdbx_strand_id
1 'polypeptide(L)'
;MIKQRSIIEYELSELSIIQKESQIFKNQIELNSLKCKNIIFENQEMCGKAVRNIFNNKSIINCIVYGPTQVGKTGCMIALILYYILSNNIPIDNIYIITGLSDVEWKKDTKNRMPDSITTKVFHRGDFKKFLHDIRGKKNCLIIMDEIQIACEDNQTINNTFEECKFYDLDFLLDNDIKIIQFSATPDGNMNDIKDWKHHSANVKLSPGQDYYGPKQAIEQERIKKFEDLTILDNVKELKNDIEERYSNPRYHLIRVPNKRENKDKTNNQLKVISNFKKVFEEKYEYNEKYLEAKKKDINCILEKKPEKSTFIFYCEILRCAKTQYKKYIGVSYERYSTNINDSTIVQGSFGRLCGYDDNGDSICYTNIKSIENYIKLWDDNMEFKKGTVWNTKTTQYNKQDDITYNNVGTFNSVKHIKELKGNCTKNIKTIVKPTIKIFTEFDEVKEFFKKEANKYLGTGPKKRIADNNGFYECITQIDKSKKVRTKEYFQKIEKENNWGFNNNDDKNKYRCYSCYSDITDPKTLEWWLVYHENKG
;
A
#
# COMPACT_ATOMS: atom_id res chain seq x y z
N MET A 1 -31.16 17.96 1.93
CA MET A 1 -31.46 16.57 1.50
C MET A 1 -30.15 15.93 1.08
N ILE A 2 -29.82 14.74 1.56
CA ILE A 2 -28.56 14.05 1.18
C ILE A 2 -28.71 13.60 -0.28
N LYS A 3 -27.74 13.92 -1.15
CA LYS A 3 -27.78 13.50 -2.55
C LYS A 3 -27.74 11.97 -2.66
N GLN A 4 -28.43 11.43 -3.65
CA GLN A 4 -28.59 9.99 -3.86
C GLN A 4 -28.21 9.63 -5.30
N ARG A 5 -27.76 8.39 -5.48
CA ARG A 5 -27.48 7.83 -6.80
C ARG A 5 -28.73 7.84 -7.68
N SER A 6 -28.53 8.20 -8.94
CA SER A 6 -29.56 8.12 -9.98
C SER A 6 -29.94 6.67 -10.28
N ILE A 7 -31.18 6.45 -10.72
CA ILE A 7 -31.61 5.17 -11.27
C ILE A 7 -31.23 5.18 -12.76
N ILE A 8 -30.51 4.14 -13.19
CA ILE A 8 -30.22 3.94 -14.61
C ILE A 8 -31.28 3.01 -15.19
N GLU A 9 -32.02 3.52 -16.15
CA GLU A 9 -33.02 2.77 -16.89
C GLU A 9 -32.39 2.07 -18.08
N TYR A 10 -32.97 0.94 -18.46
CA TYR A 10 -32.54 0.08 -19.55
C TYR A 10 -33.73 -0.28 -20.41
N GLU A 11 -33.52 -0.41 -21.71
CA GLU A 11 -34.55 -0.90 -22.62
C GLU A 11 -34.88 -2.36 -22.31
N LEU A 12 -36.09 -2.81 -22.66
CA LEU A 12 -36.53 -4.19 -22.39
C LEU A 12 -35.61 -5.26 -23.02
N SER A 13 -35.03 -4.95 -24.19
CA SER A 13 -34.05 -5.80 -24.86
C SER A 13 -32.74 -5.90 -24.06
N GLU A 14 -32.25 -4.79 -23.52
CA GLU A 14 -31.06 -4.74 -22.68
C GLU A 14 -31.28 -5.47 -21.35
N LEU A 15 -32.43 -5.27 -20.70
CA LEU A 15 -32.81 -5.99 -19.48
C LEU A 15 -32.82 -7.51 -19.70
N SER A 16 -33.34 -7.96 -20.85
CA SER A 16 -33.34 -9.38 -21.21
C SER A 16 -31.92 -9.94 -21.37
N ILE A 17 -30.98 -9.14 -21.92
CA ILE A 17 -29.57 -9.51 -22.02
C ILE A 17 -28.93 -9.58 -20.64
N ILE A 18 -29.10 -8.53 -19.82
CA ILE A 18 -28.56 -8.44 -18.45
C ILE A 18 -28.99 -9.66 -17.60
N GLN A 19 -30.26 -10.05 -17.69
CA GLN A 19 -30.78 -11.20 -16.94
C GLN A 19 -30.17 -12.52 -17.42
N LYS A 20 -30.01 -12.71 -18.73
CA LYS A 20 -29.36 -13.91 -19.29
C LYS A 20 -27.88 -13.99 -18.89
N GLU A 21 -27.16 -12.89 -18.97
CA GLU A 21 -25.75 -12.81 -18.53
C GLU A 21 -25.61 -13.09 -17.04
N SER A 22 -26.53 -12.58 -16.22
CA SER A 22 -26.56 -12.84 -14.78
C SER A 22 -26.78 -14.33 -14.47
N GLN A 23 -27.66 -15.00 -15.23
CA GLN A 23 -27.87 -16.43 -15.09
C GLN A 23 -26.63 -17.24 -15.54
N ILE A 24 -25.95 -16.83 -16.61
CA ILE A 24 -24.68 -17.44 -17.04
C ILE A 24 -23.63 -17.31 -15.93
N PHE A 25 -23.48 -16.13 -15.35
CA PHE A 25 -22.55 -15.89 -14.24
C PHE A 25 -22.84 -16.80 -13.04
N LYS A 26 -24.11 -16.91 -12.64
CA LYS A 26 -24.55 -17.81 -11.56
C LYS A 26 -24.19 -19.27 -11.87
N ASN A 27 -24.53 -19.77 -13.06
CA ASN A 27 -24.23 -21.15 -13.46
C ASN A 27 -22.72 -21.42 -13.46
N GLN A 28 -21.90 -20.44 -13.85
CA GLN A 28 -20.44 -20.56 -13.81
C GLN A 28 -19.90 -20.68 -12.38
N ILE A 29 -20.48 -19.98 -11.40
CA ILE A 29 -20.13 -20.14 -9.98
C ILE A 29 -20.47 -21.54 -9.49
N GLU A 30 -21.69 -22.01 -9.77
CA GLU A 30 -22.15 -23.35 -9.37
C GLU A 30 -21.23 -24.44 -9.96
N LEU A 31 -20.89 -24.33 -11.24
CA LEU A 31 -19.96 -25.24 -11.92
C LEU A 31 -18.55 -25.21 -11.31
N ASN A 32 -18.05 -24.02 -10.95
CA ASN A 32 -16.74 -23.86 -10.32
C ASN A 32 -16.70 -24.46 -8.91
N SER A 33 -17.80 -24.34 -8.16
CA SER A 33 -17.97 -24.98 -6.85
C SER A 33 -17.97 -26.50 -6.96
N LEU A 34 -18.74 -27.07 -7.91
CA LEU A 34 -18.78 -28.51 -8.17
C LEU A 34 -17.43 -29.08 -8.63
N LYS A 35 -16.58 -28.27 -9.28
CA LYS A 35 -15.21 -28.63 -9.66
C LYS A 35 -14.19 -28.41 -8.54
N CYS A 36 -14.63 -28.03 -7.34
CA CYS A 36 -13.77 -27.65 -6.21
C CYS A 36 -12.73 -26.57 -6.56
N LYS A 37 -12.99 -25.73 -7.57
CA LYS A 37 -12.08 -24.65 -7.97
C LYS A 37 -12.22 -23.43 -7.10
N ASN A 38 -13.44 -23.16 -6.64
CA ASN A 38 -13.72 -22.03 -5.78
C ASN A 38 -14.95 -22.31 -4.92
N ILE A 39 -14.73 -22.57 -3.63
CA ILE A 39 -15.78 -22.81 -2.65
C ILE A 39 -16.00 -21.48 -1.91
N ILE A 40 -17.21 -20.95 -1.99
CA ILE A 40 -17.63 -19.79 -1.22
C ILE A 40 -18.11 -20.31 0.13
N PHE A 41 -17.43 -19.90 1.19
CA PHE A 41 -17.80 -20.29 2.55
C PHE A 41 -18.87 -19.35 3.12
N GLU A 42 -19.60 -19.83 4.13
CA GLU A 42 -20.75 -19.12 4.71
C GLU A 42 -20.41 -17.69 5.17
N ASN A 43 -19.27 -17.49 5.83
CA ASN A 43 -18.84 -16.16 6.28
C ASN A 43 -18.60 -15.19 5.11
N GLN A 44 -18.13 -15.69 3.97
CA GLN A 44 -17.92 -14.92 2.74
C GLN A 44 -19.25 -14.59 2.08
N GLU A 45 -20.19 -15.54 2.06
CA GLU A 45 -21.55 -15.36 1.56
C GLU A 45 -22.30 -14.29 2.36
N MET A 46 -22.30 -14.41 3.68
CA MET A 46 -22.93 -13.45 4.60
C MET A 46 -22.36 -12.05 4.43
N CYS A 47 -21.03 -11.91 4.37
CA CYS A 47 -20.38 -10.63 4.15
C CYS A 47 -20.74 -10.05 2.78
N GLY A 48 -20.77 -10.86 1.71
CA GLY A 48 -21.18 -10.44 0.37
C GLY A 48 -22.60 -9.88 0.36
N LYS A 49 -23.55 -10.56 1.02
CA LYS A 49 -24.94 -10.07 1.20
C LYS A 49 -24.99 -8.76 1.98
N ALA A 50 -24.22 -8.65 3.07
CA ALA A 50 -24.16 -7.44 3.91
C ALA A 50 -23.68 -6.23 3.10
N VAL A 51 -22.60 -6.39 2.32
CA VAL A 51 -22.09 -5.33 1.44
C VAL A 51 -23.12 -4.95 0.37
N ARG A 52 -23.76 -5.92 -0.29
CA ARG A 52 -24.85 -5.63 -1.24
C ARG A 52 -25.96 -4.82 -0.58
N ASN A 53 -26.39 -5.18 0.61
CA ASN A 53 -27.49 -4.52 1.31
C ASN A 53 -27.18 -3.07 1.71
N ILE A 54 -25.93 -2.73 1.97
CA ILE A 54 -25.50 -1.35 2.20
C ILE A 54 -25.87 -0.44 1.02
N PHE A 55 -25.73 -0.94 -0.20
CA PHE A 55 -26.07 -0.20 -1.42
C PHE A 55 -27.58 -0.12 -1.70
N ASN A 56 -28.45 -0.67 -0.84
CA ASN A 56 -29.87 -0.30 -0.88
C ASN A 56 -30.05 1.16 -0.44
N ASN A 57 -29.15 1.69 0.40
CA ASN A 57 -29.05 3.12 0.62
C ASN A 57 -28.37 3.78 -0.59
N LYS A 58 -29.16 4.56 -1.35
CA LYS A 58 -28.68 5.27 -2.54
C LYS A 58 -27.71 6.40 -2.25
N SER A 59 -27.54 6.85 -1.00
CA SER A 59 -26.49 7.83 -0.68
C SER A 59 -25.10 7.18 -0.69
N ILE A 60 -25.00 5.88 -0.43
CA ILE A 60 -23.72 5.18 -0.29
C ILE A 60 -23.19 4.78 -1.67
N ILE A 61 -21.93 5.16 -1.92
CA ILE A 61 -21.17 4.88 -3.16
C ILE A 61 -19.81 4.26 -2.87
N ASN A 62 -19.27 4.41 -1.65
CA ASN A 62 -17.93 3.93 -1.32
C ASN A 62 -17.95 2.99 -0.11
N CYS A 63 -17.43 1.77 -0.22
CA CYS A 63 -17.44 0.80 0.87
C CYS A 63 -16.08 0.15 1.08
N ILE A 64 -15.53 0.19 2.30
CA ILE A 64 -14.37 -0.64 2.67
C ILE A 64 -14.85 -1.93 3.34
N VAL A 65 -14.40 -3.05 2.79
CA VAL A 65 -14.50 -4.39 3.37
C VAL A 65 -13.13 -4.77 3.90
N TYR A 66 -13.02 -4.96 5.21
CA TYR A 66 -11.77 -5.37 5.85
C TYR A 66 -11.90 -6.75 6.48
N GLY A 67 -10.88 -7.57 6.31
CA GLY A 67 -10.84 -8.94 6.84
C GLY A 67 -9.42 -9.48 6.80
N PRO A 68 -9.03 -10.33 7.77
CA PRO A 68 -7.63 -10.65 7.97
C PRO A 68 -7.02 -11.42 6.79
N THR A 69 -5.71 -11.59 6.82
CA THR A 69 -4.97 -12.30 5.78
C THR A 69 -5.56 -13.70 5.57
N GLN A 70 -5.73 -14.12 4.31
CA GLN A 70 -6.25 -15.46 3.97
C GLN A 70 -7.65 -15.81 4.52
N VAL A 71 -8.46 -14.82 4.93
CA VAL A 71 -9.85 -15.06 5.39
C VAL A 71 -10.84 -15.44 4.28
N GLY A 72 -10.44 -15.24 3.01
CA GLY A 72 -11.28 -15.51 1.83
C GLY A 72 -11.94 -14.28 1.19
N LYS A 73 -11.21 -13.15 1.11
CA LYS A 73 -11.67 -11.92 0.46
C LYS A 73 -12.15 -12.14 -0.98
N THR A 74 -11.42 -12.93 -1.78
CA THR A 74 -11.81 -13.23 -3.18
C THR A 74 -13.15 -13.96 -3.26
N GLY A 75 -13.41 -14.93 -2.38
CA GLY A 75 -14.71 -15.60 -2.32
C GLY A 75 -15.84 -14.65 -1.90
N CYS A 76 -15.55 -13.72 -0.98
CA CYS A 76 -16.49 -12.65 -0.61
C CYS A 76 -16.77 -11.69 -1.79
N MET A 77 -15.79 -11.37 -2.63
CA MET A 77 -16.01 -10.58 -3.85
C MET A 77 -16.97 -11.29 -4.81
N ILE A 78 -16.81 -12.60 -5.00
CA ILE A 78 -17.68 -13.39 -5.87
C ILE A 78 -19.09 -13.46 -5.32
N ALA A 79 -19.23 -13.72 -4.02
CA ALA A 79 -20.53 -13.70 -3.34
C ALA A 79 -21.22 -12.34 -3.49
N LEU A 80 -20.49 -11.25 -3.25
CA LEU A 80 -20.97 -9.89 -3.45
C LEU A 80 -21.48 -9.68 -4.88
N ILE A 81 -20.69 -10.01 -5.91
CA ILE A 81 -21.10 -9.84 -7.32
C ILE A 81 -22.37 -10.65 -7.57
N LEU A 82 -22.42 -11.92 -7.17
CA LEU A 82 -23.58 -12.79 -7.35
C LEU A 82 -24.86 -12.17 -6.73
N TYR A 83 -24.80 -11.74 -5.47
CA TYR A 83 -25.99 -11.13 -4.86
C TYR A 83 -26.33 -9.77 -5.46
N TYR A 84 -25.34 -9.03 -5.94
CA TYR A 84 -25.58 -7.74 -6.55
C TYR A 84 -26.33 -7.88 -7.88
N ILE A 85 -25.87 -8.76 -8.79
CA ILE A 85 -26.50 -8.99 -10.11
C ILE A 85 -27.87 -9.64 -10.01
N LEU A 86 -28.10 -10.49 -9.00
CA LEU A 86 -29.42 -11.11 -8.78
C LEU A 86 -30.46 -10.11 -8.25
N SER A 87 -30.01 -8.95 -7.80
CA SER A 87 -30.84 -7.98 -7.09
C SER A 87 -30.99 -6.65 -7.82
N ASN A 88 -30.11 -6.39 -8.77
CA ASN A 88 -30.01 -5.12 -9.47
C ASN A 88 -29.73 -5.42 -10.95
N ASN A 89 -30.36 -4.65 -11.83
CA ASN A 89 -30.09 -4.73 -13.26
C ASN A 89 -28.76 -4.01 -13.54
N ILE A 90 -27.64 -4.71 -13.41
CA ILE A 90 -26.32 -4.22 -13.78
C ILE A 90 -25.73 -5.13 -14.88
N PRO A 91 -25.28 -4.57 -16.01
CA PRO A 91 -24.54 -5.34 -17.01
C PRO A 91 -23.27 -5.94 -16.40
N ILE A 92 -22.98 -7.20 -16.68
CA ILE A 92 -21.74 -7.86 -16.19
C ILE A 92 -20.50 -7.09 -16.66
N ASP A 93 -20.58 -6.52 -17.87
CA ASP A 93 -19.53 -5.69 -18.46
C ASP A 93 -19.27 -4.36 -17.74
N ASN A 94 -20.10 -3.99 -16.76
CA ASN A 94 -19.94 -2.80 -15.93
C ASN A 94 -19.41 -3.13 -14.52
N ILE A 95 -19.02 -4.38 -14.28
CA ILE A 95 -18.41 -4.83 -13.02
C ILE A 95 -16.92 -5.03 -13.23
N TYR A 96 -16.13 -4.32 -12.44
CA TYR A 96 -14.67 -4.25 -12.57
C TYR A 96 -13.98 -4.78 -11.33
N ILE A 97 -12.88 -5.51 -11.51
CA ILE A 97 -12.01 -5.95 -10.42
C ILE A 97 -10.62 -5.39 -10.67
N ILE A 98 -10.16 -4.48 -9.83
CA ILE A 98 -8.90 -3.76 -10.01
C ILE A 98 -7.97 -3.89 -8.80
N THR A 99 -6.68 -3.67 -9.00
CA THR A 99 -5.71 -3.51 -7.90
C THR A 99 -4.61 -2.52 -8.25
N GLY A 100 -4.11 -1.79 -7.24
CA GLY A 100 -2.90 -0.97 -7.34
C GLY A 100 -1.61 -1.77 -7.46
N LEU A 101 -1.67 -3.08 -7.24
CA LEU A 101 -0.53 -3.98 -7.37
C LEU A 101 -0.15 -4.16 -8.85
N SER A 102 1.14 -4.09 -9.15
CA SER A 102 1.68 -4.44 -10.47
C SER A 102 2.16 -5.89 -10.45
N ASP A 103 1.22 -6.82 -10.54
CA ASP A 103 1.51 -8.26 -10.41
C ASP A 103 0.70 -9.07 -11.43
N VAL A 104 1.41 -9.70 -12.36
CA VAL A 104 0.82 -10.53 -13.41
C VAL A 104 0.26 -11.83 -12.81
N GLU A 105 0.87 -12.32 -11.74
CA GLU A 105 0.43 -13.53 -11.08
C GLU A 105 -0.83 -13.30 -10.26
N TRP A 106 -0.97 -12.17 -9.54
CA TRP A 106 -2.25 -11.78 -8.94
C TRP A 106 -3.36 -11.75 -9.99
N LYS A 107 -3.10 -11.15 -11.15
CA LYS A 107 -4.09 -11.07 -12.25
C LYS A 107 -4.49 -12.47 -12.73
N LYS A 108 -3.52 -13.37 -12.88
CA LYS A 108 -3.76 -14.77 -13.27
C LYS A 108 -4.59 -15.49 -12.21
N ASP A 109 -4.20 -15.39 -10.94
CA ASP A 109 -4.83 -16.09 -9.82
C ASP A 109 -6.27 -15.58 -9.60
N THR A 110 -6.49 -14.27 -9.68
CA THR A 110 -7.82 -13.66 -9.61
C THR A 110 -8.69 -14.12 -10.78
N LYS A 111 -8.18 -14.11 -12.02
CA LYS A 111 -8.94 -14.62 -13.18
C LYS A 111 -9.30 -16.10 -13.06
N ASN A 112 -8.39 -16.93 -12.56
CA ASN A 112 -8.64 -18.36 -12.38
C ASN A 112 -9.74 -18.67 -11.35
N ARG A 113 -9.97 -17.75 -10.40
CA ARG A 113 -10.99 -17.87 -9.35
C ARG A 113 -12.34 -17.31 -9.77
N MET A 114 -12.34 -16.33 -10.66
CA MET A 114 -13.55 -15.63 -11.10
C MET A 114 -14.28 -16.42 -12.21
N PRO A 115 -15.61 -16.27 -12.33
CA PRO A 115 -16.35 -16.76 -13.49
C PRO A 115 -15.83 -16.20 -14.81
N ASP A 116 -15.81 -16.99 -15.88
CA ASP A 116 -15.23 -16.61 -17.17
C ASP A 116 -15.79 -15.29 -17.72
N SER A 117 -17.09 -15.06 -17.48
CA SER A 117 -17.84 -13.86 -17.89
C SER A 117 -17.27 -12.54 -17.38
N ILE A 118 -16.50 -12.53 -16.29
CA ILE A 118 -15.90 -11.29 -15.73
C ILE A 118 -14.38 -11.23 -15.87
N THR A 119 -13.73 -12.29 -16.35
CA THR A 119 -12.26 -12.37 -16.40
C THR A 119 -11.61 -11.30 -17.30
N THR A 120 -12.35 -10.77 -18.28
CA THR A 120 -11.91 -9.66 -19.14
C THR A 120 -11.89 -8.32 -18.40
N LYS A 121 -12.64 -8.20 -17.29
CA LYS A 121 -12.77 -7.01 -16.44
C LYS A 121 -11.87 -7.02 -15.20
N VAL A 122 -10.88 -7.91 -15.18
CA VAL A 122 -9.84 -7.97 -14.14
C VAL A 122 -8.58 -7.22 -14.60
N PHE A 123 -8.27 -6.11 -13.92
CA PHE A 123 -7.17 -5.20 -14.25
C PHE A 123 -6.20 -5.06 -13.08
N HIS A 124 -4.89 -5.11 -13.35
CA HIS A 124 -3.88 -4.70 -12.37
C HIS A 124 -3.28 -3.34 -12.76
N ARG A 125 -2.36 -2.78 -11.98
CA ARG A 125 -1.79 -1.45 -12.25
C ARG A 125 -1.25 -1.29 -13.68
N GLY A 126 -0.65 -2.34 -14.25
CA GLY A 126 -0.12 -2.33 -15.62
C GLY A 126 -1.19 -2.22 -16.71
N ASP A 127 -2.46 -2.49 -16.42
CA ASP A 127 -3.57 -2.43 -17.36
C ASP A 127 -4.44 -1.18 -17.21
N PHE A 128 -4.10 -0.23 -16.33
CA PHE A 128 -5.02 0.89 -16.02
C PHE A 128 -5.37 1.75 -17.22
N LYS A 129 -4.49 1.86 -18.23
CA LYS A 129 -4.85 2.48 -19.52
C LYS A 129 -6.01 1.78 -20.24
N LYS A 130 -6.06 0.44 -20.19
CA LYS A 130 -7.15 -0.37 -20.76
C LYS A 130 -8.41 -0.21 -19.94
N PHE A 131 -8.30 -0.22 -18.61
CA PHE A 131 -9.41 0.05 -17.72
C PHE A 131 -10.04 1.42 -17.99
N LEU A 132 -9.23 2.48 -18.09
CA LEU A 132 -9.66 3.84 -18.41
C LEU A 132 -10.43 3.93 -19.72
N HIS A 133 -9.95 3.22 -20.76
CA HIS A 133 -10.64 3.15 -22.03
C HIS A 133 -11.98 2.40 -21.92
N ASP A 134 -12.02 1.28 -21.21
CA ASP A 134 -13.21 0.43 -21.09
C ASP A 134 -14.34 1.07 -20.25
N ILE A 135 -13.99 1.80 -19.18
CA ILE A 135 -14.97 2.38 -18.27
C ILE A 135 -15.53 3.73 -18.75
N ARG A 136 -14.87 4.37 -19.72
CA ARG A 136 -15.23 5.72 -20.19
C ARG A 136 -16.67 5.76 -20.68
N GLY A 137 -17.47 6.67 -20.08
CA GLY A 137 -18.86 6.91 -20.46
C GLY A 137 -19.87 5.87 -19.95
N LYS A 138 -19.42 4.82 -19.25
CA LYS A 138 -20.34 3.84 -18.66
C LYS A 138 -21.03 4.40 -17.43
N LYS A 139 -22.27 3.93 -17.22
CA LYS A 139 -23.12 4.19 -16.06
C LYS A 139 -23.44 2.89 -15.35
N ASN A 140 -23.93 2.96 -14.11
CA ASN A 140 -24.22 1.80 -13.27
C ASN A 140 -23.02 0.85 -13.21
N CYS A 141 -21.91 1.36 -12.66
CA CYS A 141 -20.65 0.62 -12.58
C CYS A 141 -20.40 0.16 -11.14
N LEU A 142 -19.89 -1.06 -11.00
CA LEU A 142 -19.44 -1.61 -9.74
C LEU A 142 -17.93 -1.88 -9.81
N ILE A 143 -17.15 -1.08 -9.09
CA ILE A 143 -15.69 -1.17 -9.10
C ILE A 143 -15.23 -1.80 -7.80
N ILE A 144 -14.68 -3.00 -7.88
CA ILE A 144 -14.13 -3.75 -6.76
C ILE A 144 -12.62 -3.60 -6.79
N MET A 145 -12.04 -3.09 -5.71
CA MET A 145 -10.60 -2.89 -5.56
C MET A 145 -10.04 -3.87 -4.55
N ASP A 146 -8.98 -4.59 -4.91
CA ASP A 146 -8.24 -5.46 -4.02
C ASP A 146 -6.87 -4.85 -3.67
N GLU A 147 -6.36 -5.17 -2.49
CA GLU A 147 -5.06 -4.71 -1.99
C GLU A 147 -4.89 -3.17 -2.00
N ILE A 148 -5.92 -2.45 -1.54
CA ILE A 148 -6.02 -0.98 -1.59
C ILE A 148 -4.95 -0.23 -0.81
N GLN A 149 -4.17 -0.88 0.03
CA GLN A 149 -3.05 -0.27 0.75
C GLN A 149 -1.79 -0.12 -0.13
N ILE A 150 -1.76 -0.75 -1.31
CA ILE A 150 -0.63 -0.70 -2.24
C ILE A 150 -0.84 0.41 -3.25
N ALA A 151 0.22 1.20 -3.48
CA ALA A 151 0.24 2.27 -4.48
C ALA A 151 -0.94 3.27 -4.31
N CYS A 152 -1.31 3.52 -3.04
CA CYS A 152 -2.53 4.22 -2.66
C CYS A 152 -2.33 5.67 -2.25
N GLU A 153 -1.08 6.16 -2.15
CA GLU A 153 -0.79 7.53 -1.73
C GLU A 153 -1.25 8.54 -2.79
N ASP A 154 -1.42 9.79 -2.38
CA ASP A 154 -1.70 10.89 -3.29
C ASP A 154 -0.63 10.99 -4.42
N ASN A 155 -1.05 11.34 -5.64
CA ASN A 155 -0.23 11.39 -6.86
C ASN A 155 0.35 10.04 -7.35
N GLN A 156 -0.01 8.91 -6.72
CA GLN A 156 0.32 7.58 -7.25
C GLN A 156 -0.67 7.14 -8.32
N THR A 157 -0.39 6.02 -8.99
CA THR A 157 -1.11 5.59 -10.21
C THR A 157 -2.62 5.44 -10.01
N ILE A 158 -3.09 4.95 -8.86
CA ILE A 158 -4.53 4.85 -8.57
C ILE A 158 -5.15 6.24 -8.51
N ASN A 159 -4.51 7.18 -7.79
CA ASN A 159 -5.01 8.53 -7.62
C ASN A 159 -5.17 9.25 -8.97
N ASN A 160 -4.16 9.17 -9.84
CA ASN A 160 -4.23 9.74 -11.19
C ASN A 160 -5.33 9.08 -12.04
N THR A 161 -5.46 7.75 -11.95
CA THR A 161 -6.52 7.01 -12.67
C THR A 161 -7.91 7.44 -12.22
N PHE A 162 -8.11 7.67 -10.92
CA PHE A 162 -9.38 8.12 -10.36
C PHE A 162 -9.73 9.53 -10.82
N GLU A 163 -8.74 10.42 -10.93
CA GLU A 163 -8.92 11.75 -11.48
C GLU A 163 -9.36 11.69 -12.96
N GLU A 164 -8.67 10.89 -13.78
CA GLU A 164 -9.04 10.67 -15.19
C GLU A 164 -10.43 10.03 -15.37
N CYS A 165 -10.85 9.18 -14.43
CA CYS A 165 -12.19 8.59 -14.36
C CYS A 165 -13.28 9.53 -13.83
N LYS A 166 -12.92 10.73 -13.35
CA LYS A 166 -13.81 11.64 -12.60
C LYS A 166 -14.37 11.05 -11.29
N PHE A 167 -13.66 10.11 -10.67
CA PHE A 167 -14.05 9.55 -9.37
C PHE A 167 -13.80 10.48 -8.19
N TYR A 168 -13.25 11.66 -8.42
CA TYR A 168 -13.22 12.75 -7.44
C TYR A 168 -14.33 13.78 -7.63
N ASP A 169 -15.29 13.53 -8.51
CA ASP A 169 -16.51 14.33 -8.65
C ASP A 169 -17.68 13.54 -8.04
N LEU A 170 -18.17 13.99 -6.88
CA LEU A 170 -19.24 13.28 -6.17
C LEU A 170 -20.53 13.25 -6.99
N ASP A 171 -20.84 14.35 -7.67
CA ASP A 171 -22.04 14.46 -8.48
C ASP A 171 -21.96 13.51 -9.68
N PHE A 172 -20.79 13.44 -10.34
CA PHE A 172 -20.54 12.47 -11.39
C PHE A 172 -20.75 11.01 -10.92
N LEU A 173 -20.23 10.64 -9.75
CA LEU A 173 -20.40 9.30 -9.20
C LEU A 173 -21.88 8.98 -8.91
N LEU A 174 -22.62 9.92 -8.34
CA LEU A 174 -24.04 9.76 -8.00
C LEU A 174 -24.92 9.71 -9.27
N ASP A 175 -24.72 10.65 -10.19
CA ASP A 175 -25.51 10.78 -11.41
C ASP A 175 -25.33 9.60 -12.37
N ASN A 176 -24.15 8.96 -12.34
CA ASN A 176 -23.83 7.79 -13.17
C ASN A 176 -23.90 6.47 -12.40
N ASP A 177 -24.38 6.47 -11.15
CA ASP A 177 -24.59 5.26 -10.34
C ASP A 177 -23.31 4.39 -10.19
N ILE A 178 -22.18 5.04 -9.94
CA ILE A 178 -20.85 4.42 -9.84
C ILE A 178 -20.56 4.08 -8.37
N LYS A 179 -20.32 2.80 -8.08
CA LYS A 179 -19.98 2.31 -6.73
C LYS A 179 -18.54 1.80 -6.69
N ILE A 180 -17.86 2.07 -5.58
CA ILE A 180 -16.49 1.66 -5.31
C ILE A 180 -16.51 0.81 -4.04
N ILE A 181 -16.02 -0.42 -4.14
CA ILE A 181 -15.91 -1.37 -3.03
C ILE A 181 -14.45 -1.77 -2.91
N GLN A 182 -13.93 -1.76 -1.70
CA GLN A 182 -12.50 -1.86 -1.45
C GLN A 182 -12.21 -2.97 -0.46
N PHE A 183 -11.32 -3.89 -0.79
CA PHE A 183 -10.96 -5.03 0.04
C PHE A 183 -9.53 -4.89 0.55
N SER A 184 -9.32 -5.11 1.85
CA SER A 184 -7.98 -5.13 2.45
C SER A 184 -7.89 -5.98 3.71
N ALA A 185 -6.69 -6.52 3.96
CA ALA A 185 -6.32 -7.04 5.29
C ALA A 185 -5.85 -5.95 6.26
N THR A 186 -5.26 -4.89 5.73
CA THR A 186 -4.71 -3.76 6.49
C THR A 186 -5.01 -2.47 5.69
N PRO A 187 -6.20 -1.89 5.85
CA PRO A 187 -6.62 -0.73 5.03
C PRO A 187 -5.75 0.51 5.24
N ASP A 188 -4.95 0.55 6.31
CA ASP A 188 -4.01 1.63 6.64
C ASP A 188 -4.71 3.00 6.60
N GLY A 189 -4.10 4.02 6.00
CA GLY A 189 -4.66 5.37 5.91
C GLY A 189 -6.02 5.45 5.22
N ASN A 190 -6.40 4.46 4.39
CA ASN A 190 -7.71 4.45 3.72
C ASN A 190 -8.87 4.37 4.73
N MET A 191 -8.65 3.74 5.89
CA MET A 191 -9.67 3.64 6.94
C MET A 191 -9.98 4.99 7.60
N ASN A 192 -9.00 5.90 7.65
CA ASN A 192 -9.25 7.27 8.08
C ASN A 192 -9.95 8.08 6.99
N ASP A 193 -9.41 8.02 5.78
CA ASP A 193 -9.90 8.84 4.67
C ASP A 193 -11.36 8.49 4.31
N ILE A 194 -11.78 7.22 4.42
CA ILE A 194 -13.17 6.83 4.13
C ILE A 194 -14.17 7.42 5.13
N LYS A 195 -13.76 7.72 6.37
CA LYS A 195 -14.66 8.31 7.38
C LYS A 195 -15.08 9.73 6.98
N ASP A 196 -14.22 10.44 6.25
CA ASP A 196 -14.50 11.80 5.78
C ASP A 196 -15.58 11.85 4.67
N TRP A 197 -15.94 10.71 4.08
CA TRP A 197 -17.06 10.59 3.13
C TRP A 197 -18.44 10.63 3.81
N LYS A 198 -18.50 10.49 5.14
CA LYS A 198 -19.72 10.58 5.95
C LYS A 198 -20.84 9.68 5.41
N HIS A 199 -21.97 10.26 4.98
CA HIS A 199 -23.15 9.53 4.52
C HIS A 199 -23.00 8.85 3.16
N HIS A 200 -21.87 9.06 2.48
CA HIS A 200 -21.56 8.45 1.18
C HIS A 200 -20.69 7.20 1.29
N SER A 201 -20.28 6.82 2.50
CA SER A 201 -19.46 5.63 2.73
C SER A 201 -20.00 4.68 3.79
N ALA A 202 -19.45 3.46 3.79
CA ALA A 202 -19.67 2.45 4.81
C ALA A 202 -18.45 1.55 4.98
N ASN A 203 -18.40 0.85 6.11
CA ASN A 203 -17.38 -0.15 6.41
C ASN A 203 -18.03 -1.48 6.76
N VAL A 204 -17.48 -2.59 6.27
CA VAL A 204 -17.94 -3.96 6.57
C VAL A 204 -16.77 -4.82 7.04
N LYS A 205 -17.00 -5.53 8.14
CA LYS A 205 -16.05 -6.49 8.70
C LYS A 205 -16.32 -7.88 8.12
N LEU A 206 -15.35 -8.43 7.38
CA LEU A 206 -15.33 -9.84 6.99
C LEU A 206 -14.70 -10.64 8.12
N SER A 207 -15.55 -11.14 9.02
CA SER A 207 -15.11 -11.98 10.14
C SER A 207 -14.59 -13.34 9.66
N PRO A 208 -13.54 -13.87 10.29
CA PRO A 208 -13.13 -15.26 10.09
C PRO A 208 -14.26 -16.25 10.37
N GLY A 209 -14.31 -17.32 9.57
CA GLY A 209 -15.17 -18.48 9.85
C GLY A 209 -14.54 -19.41 10.89
N GLN A 210 -15.20 -20.54 11.12
CA GLN A 210 -14.68 -21.62 11.95
C GLN A 210 -13.33 -22.14 11.40
N ASP A 211 -12.44 -22.56 12.28
CA ASP A 211 -11.13 -23.15 11.95
C ASP A 211 -10.11 -22.21 11.28
N TYR A 212 -10.39 -20.90 11.24
CA TYR A 212 -9.40 -19.94 10.78
C TYR A 212 -8.24 -19.81 11.78
N TYR A 213 -7.02 -20.09 11.31
CA TYR A 213 -5.79 -19.78 12.02
C TYR A 213 -5.30 -18.37 11.68
N GLY A 214 -5.11 -17.54 12.71
CA GLY A 214 -4.72 -16.15 12.56
C GLY A 214 -3.77 -15.63 13.64
N PRO A 215 -3.59 -14.29 13.73
CA PRO A 215 -2.71 -13.63 14.68
C PRO A 215 -2.86 -14.08 16.15
N LYS A 216 -4.10 -14.18 16.63
CA LYS A 216 -4.38 -14.54 18.03
C LYS A 216 -3.94 -15.97 18.33
N GLN A 217 -4.39 -16.92 17.51
CA GLN A 217 -4.03 -18.34 17.63
C GLN A 217 -2.51 -18.55 17.55
N ALA A 218 -1.84 -17.80 16.68
CA ALA A 218 -0.40 -17.92 16.51
C ALA A 218 0.41 -17.48 17.74
N ILE A 219 -0.08 -16.49 18.49
CA ILE A 219 0.52 -16.09 19.78
C ILE A 219 0.20 -17.12 20.86
N GLU A 220 -1.08 -17.51 20.99
CA GLU A 220 -1.55 -18.48 21.99
C GLU A 220 -0.85 -19.84 21.88
N GLN A 221 -0.51 -20.26 20.66
CA GLN A 221 0.17 -21.52 20.38
C GLN A 221 1.71 -21.39 20.34
N GLU A 222 2.27 -20.21 20.67
CA GLU A 222 3.72 -19.94 20.64
C GLU A 222 4.37 -20.22 19.28
N ARG A 223 3.63 -19.98 18.19
CA ARG A 223 4.07 -20.24 16.81
C ARG A 223 4.66 -19.01 16.12
N ILE A 224 4.83 -17.92 16.86
CA ILE A 224 5.53 -16.72 16.39
C ILE A 224 6.76 -16.49 17.26
N LYS A 225 7.91 -16.32 16.61
CA LYS A 225 9.16 -15.93 17.25
C LYS A 225 9.64 -14.58 16.70
N LYS A 226 10.43 -13.87 17.49
CA LYS A 226 11.02 -12.60 17.07
C LYS A 226 12.04 -12.88 15.97
N PHE A 227 11.98 -12.16 14.86
CA PHE A 227 13.07 -12.22 13.88
C PHE A 227 14.33 -11.54 14.43
N GLU A 228 15.46 -11.97 13.92
CA GLU A 228 16.76 -11.32 14.06
C GLU A 228 17.48 -11.25 12.70
N ASP A 229 18.57 -10.47 12.62
CA ASP A 229 19.33 -10.31 11.39
C ASP A 229 20.12 -11.58 11.05
N LEU A 230 19.68 -12.34 10.04
CA LEU A 230 20.32 -13.58 9.60
C LEU A 230 21.68 -13.37 8.89
N THR A 231 22.12 -12.12 8.68
CA THR A 231 23.50 -11.86 8.27
C THR A 231 24.50 -12.09 9.41
N ILE A 232 24.01 -12.20 10.64
CA ILE A 232 24.78 -12.57 11.83
C ILE A 232 24.71 -14.09 12.01
N LEU A 233 25.87 -14.74 12.11
CA LEU A 233 25.98 -16.20 12.13
C LEU A 233 25.28 -16.82 13.35
N ASP A 234 25.38 -16.20 14.53
CA ASP A 234 24.83 -16.76 15.76
C ASP A 234 23.29 -16.79 15.74
N ASN A 235 22.64 -15.81 15.12
CA ASN A 235 21.18 -15.83 14.92
C ASN A 235 20.73 -17.04 14.07
N VAL A 236 21.57 -17.49 13.12
CA VAL A 236 21.30 -18.70 12.34
C VAL A 236 21.49 -19.97 13.17
N LYS A 237 22.42 -19.96 14.15
CA LYS A 237 22.61 -21.09 15.08
C LYS A 237 21.43 -21.23 16.05
N GLU A 238 20.87 -20.11 16.54
CA GLU A 238 19.67 -20.15 17.38
C GLU A 238 18.49 -20.76 16.62
N LEU A 239 18.29 -20.35 15.36
CA LEU A 239 17.28 -20.95 14.48
C LEU A 239 17.50 -22.45 14.27
N LYS A 240 18.74 -22.94 14.24
CA LYS A 240 19.04 -24.38 14.10
C LYS A 240 18.47 -25.18 15.26
N ASN A 241 18.65 -24.70 16.50
CA ASN A 241 18.11 -25.38 17.68
C ASN A 241 16.60 -25.53 17.58
N ASP A 242 15.91 -24.45 17.22
CA ASP A 242 14.45 -24.45 17.05
C ASP A 242 13.96 -25.42 15.96
N ILE A 243 14.72 -25.58 14.88
CA ILE A 243 14.40 -26.52 13.81
C ILE A 243 14.63 -27.97 14.26
N GLU A 244 15.80 -28.26 14.85
CA GLU A 244 16.21 -29.62 15.19
C GLU A 244 15.46 -30.19 16.40
N GLU A 245 15.07 -29.34 17.36
CA GLU A 245 14.26 -29.75 18.50
C GLU A 245 12.80 -30.01 18.12
N ARG A 246 12.26 -29.26 17.15
CA ARG A 246 10.82 -29.31 16.82
C ARG A 246 10.47 -30.31 15.72
N TYR A 247 11.35 -30.50 14.74
CA TYR A 247 11.01 -31.29 13.54
C TYR A 247 11.90 -32.52 13.41
N SER A 248 11.31 -33.69 13.69
CA SER A 248 11.93 -34.99 13.44
C SER A 248 11.84 -35.44 11.99
N ASN A 249 10.81 -34.99 11.26
CA ASN A 249 10.60 -35.28 9.85
C ASN A 249 11.12 -34.15 8.95
N PRO A 250 11.56 -34.45 7.72
CA PRO A 250 11.93 -33.43 6.74
C PRO A 250 10.85 -32.36 6.54
N ARG A 251 11.28 -31.09 6.50
CA ARG A 251 10.41 -29.92 6.28
C ARG A 251 11.01 -28.95 5.26
N TYR A 252 10.15 -28.12 4.67
CA TYR A 252 10.56 -26.91 3.97
C TYR A 252 10.70 -25.76 4.95
N HIS A 253 11.84 -25.07 4.92
CA HIS A 253 12.10 -23.87 5.70
C HIS A 253 12.26 -22.68 4.77
N LEU A 254 11.28 -21.78 4.78
CA LEU A 254 11.22 -20.65 3.85
C LEU A 254 11.97 -19.46 4.45
N ILE A 255 13.02 -19.01 3.78
CA ILE A 255 13.86 -17.91 4.26
C ILE A 255 13.74 -16.74 3.29
N ARG A 256 13.06 -15.66 3.72
CA ARG A 256 12.96 -14.44 2.91
C ARG A 256 14.24 -13.63 3.04
N VAL A 257 14.98 -13.52 1.95
CA VAL A 257 16.29 -12.85 1.94
C VAL A 257 16.21 -11.41 1.41
N PRO A 258 17.18 -10.54 1.75
CA PRO A 258 17.37 -9.25 1.09
C PRO A 258 17.53 -9.38 -0.42
N ASN A 259 17.36 -8.28 -1.14
CA ASN A 259 17.65 -8.26 -2.57
C ASN A 259 19.17 -8.40 -2.82
N LYS A 260 19.55 -8.74 -4.05
CA LYS A 260 20.96 -8.94 -4.45
C LYS A 260 21.78 -7.62 -4.49
N ARG A 261 21.22 -6.47 -4.07
CA ARG A 261 21.96 -5.21 -4.16
C ARG A 261 23.12 -5.23 -3.18
N GLU A 262 24.27 -4.79 -3.66
CA GLU A 262 25.44 -4.59 -2.82
C GLU A 262 25.21 -3.40 -1.89
N ASN A 263 25.66 -3.56 -0.65
CA ASN A 263 25.78 -2.49 0.32
C ASN A 263 26.89 -1.52 -0.10
N LYS A 264 26.99 -0.37 0.59
CA LYS A 264 28.04 0.65 0.31
C LYS A 264 29.47 0.11 0.48
N ASP A 265 29.64 -0.92 1.30
CA ASP A 265 30.90 -1.63 1.55
C ASP A 265 31.13 -2.79 0.55
N LYS A 266 30.35 -2.87 -0.53
CA LYS A 266 30.35 -3.93 -1.55
C LYS A 266 29.96 -5.33 -1.02
N THR A 267 29.44 -5.42 0.21
CA THR A 267 28.93 -6.69 0.73
C THR A 267 27.54 -6.98 0.18
N ASN A 268 27.20 -8.26 0.04
CA ASN A 268 25.89 -8.69 -0.42
C ASN A 268 25.17 -9.47 0.69
N ASN A 269 24.18 -8.83 1.31
CA ASN A 269 23.45 -9.43 2.44
C ASN A 269 22.71 -10.73 2.05
N GLN A 270 22.25 -10.85 0.81
CA GLN A 270 21.61 -12.08 0.32
C GLN A 270 22.60 -13.24 0.35
N LEU A 271 23.79 -13.05 -0.21
CA LEU A 271 24.84 -14.08 -0.22
C LEU A 271 25.34 -14.41 1.19
N LYS A 272 25.44 -13.39 2.06
CA LYS A 272 25.87 -13.57 3.46
C LYS A 272 24.91 -14.46 4.25
N VAL A 273 23.60 -14.23 4.12
CA VAL A 273 22.57 -15.10 4.74
C VAL A 273 22.73 -16.53 4.24
N ILE A 274 22.74 -16.76 2.93
CA ILE A 274 22.85 -18.11 2.34
C ILE A 274 24.13 -18.82 2.82
N SER A 275 25.26 -18.11 2.85
CA SER A 275 26.54 -18.63 3.35
C SER A 275 26.47 -19.04 4.81
N ASN A 276 25.85 -18.22 5.68
CA ASN A 276 25.65 -18.58 7.08
C ASN A 276 24.82 -19.86 7.24
N PHE A 277 23.74 -20.02 6.47
CA PHE A 277 22.94 -21.25 6.50
C PHE A 277 23.74 -22.48 6.04
N LYS A 278 24.54 -22.35 4.97
CA LYS A 278 25.42 -23.42 4.51
C LYS A 278 26.46 -23.80 5.57
N LYS A 279 27.02 -22.82 6.28
CA LYS A 279 27.99 -23.04 7.35
C LYS A 279 27.40 -23.69 8.60
N VAL A 280 26.15 -23.37 8.97
CA VAL A 280 25.52 -23.84 10.22
C VAL A 280 24.83 -25.20 10.08
N PHE A 281 24.19 -25.43 8.93
CA PHE A 281 23.39 -26.63 8.67
C PHE A 281 24.13 -27.68 7.83
N GLU A 282 25.22 -27.30 7.16
CA GLU A 282 26.12 -28.17 6.40
C GLU A 282 25.37 -29.09 5.41
N GLU A 283 25.91 -30.28 5.14
CA GLU A 283 25.31 -31.21 4.17
C GLU A 283 24.06 -31.91 4.69
N LYS A 284 23.64 -31.70 5.94
CA LYS A 284 22.42 -32.30 6.50
C LYS A 284 21.14 -31.74 5.86
N TYR A 285 21.22 -30.56 5.26
CA TYR A 285 20.09 -29.87 4.64
C TYR A 285 20.32 -29.62 3.14
N GLU A 286 19.23 -29.41 2.41
CA GLU A 286 19.29 -28.91 1.04
C GLU A 286 19.10 -27.39 0.99
N TYR A 287 19.71 -26.75 -0.01
CA TYR A 287 19.64 -25.30 -0.20
C TYR A 287 19.10 -24.98 -1.59
N ASN A 288 17.84 -24.56 -1.65
CA ASN A 288 17.15 -24.21 -2.88
C ASN A 288 17.18 -22.69 -3.10
N GLU A 289 18.03 -22.26 -4.03
CA GLU A 289 18.20 -20.86 -4.42
C GLU A 289 17.44 -20.48 -5.71
N LYS A 290 16.69 -21.42 -6.31
CA LYS A 290 16.00 -21.20 -7.61
C LYS A 290 14.99 -20.03 -7.56
N TYR A 291 14.44 -19.75 -6.38
CA TYR A 291 13.50 -18.64 -6.17
C TYR A 291 14.19 -17.29 -5.96
N LEU A 292 15.50 -17.20 -6.22
CA LEU A 292 16.27 -15.96 -6.32
C LEU A 292 16.54 -15.56 -7.80
N GLU A 293 16.35 -16.49 -8.73
CA GLU A 293 16.58 -16.28 -10.17
C GLU A 293 15.59 -15.27 -10.77
N ALA A 294 15.91 -14.72 -11.96
CA ALA A 294 15.05 -13.76 -12.64
C ALA A 294 13.71 -14.38 -13.07
N LYS A 295 13.74 -15.59 -13.63
CA LYS A 295 12.56 -16.38 -13.97
C LYS A 295 12.34 -17.43 -12.88
N LYS A 296 11.20 -17.36 -12.20
CA LYS A 296 10.87 -18.25 -11.10
C LYS A 296 9.66 -19.08 -11.50
N LYS A 297 9.63 -20.36 -11.12
CA LYS A 297 8.41 -21.17 -11.16
C LYS A 297 7.54 -20.82 -9.96
N ASP A 298 6.28 -21.24 -9.97
CA ASP A 298 5.44 -21.17 -8.78
C ASP A 298 6.09 -21.98 -7.65
N ILE A 299 6.15 -21.39 -6.45
CA ILE A 299 6.70 -22.05 -5.27
C ILE A 299 5.81 -23.20 -4.80
N ASN A 300 4.50 -23.16 -5.07
CA ASN A 300 3.62 -24.26 -4.70
C ASN A 300 3.97 -25.57 -5.42
N CYS A 301 4.60 -25.52 -6.60
CA CYS A 301 5.06 -26.72 -7.31
C CYS A 301 6.05 -27.58 -6.51
N ILE A 302 6.80 -26.98 -5.57
CA ILE A 302 7.64 -27.73 -4.63
C ILE A 302 6.92 -27.96 -3.29
N LEU A 303 6.20 -26.95 -2.77
CA LEU A 303 5.59 -27.04 -1.44
C LEU A 303 4.50 -28.12 -1.34
N GLU A 304 3.81 -28.44 -2.43
CA GLU A 304 2.80 -29.52 -2.49
C GLU A 304 3.39 -30.91 -2.26
N LYS A 305 4.69 -31.09 -2.50
CA LYS A 305 5.37 -32.38 -2.40
C LYS A 305 5.94 -32.56 -1.00
N LYS A 306 5.94 -33.79 -0.49
CA LYS A 306 6.63 -34.08 0.76
C LYS A 306 8.15 -34.00 0.51
N PRO A 307 8.92 -33.24 1.31
CA PRO A 307 10.38 -33.24 1.19
C PRO A 307 10.97 -34.58 1.63
N GLU A 308 11.97 -35.06 0.90
CA GLU A 308 12.78 -36.24 1.27
C GLU A 308 13.87 -35.87 2.29
N LYS A 309 14.35 -34.63 2.21
CA LYS A 309 15.37 -34.04 3.08
C LYS A 309 14.93 -32.63 3.47
N SER A 310 15.26 -32.18 4.67
CA SER A 310 14.92 -30.81 5.07
C SER A 310 15.59 -29.81 4.14
N THR A 311 14.81 -28.90 3.57
CA THR A 311 15.27 -28.00 2.51
C THR A 311 15.00 -26.56 2.91
N PHE A 312 16.04 -25.74 2.91
CA PHE A 312 15.91 -24.28 2.95
C PHE A 312 15.56 -23.76 1.57
N ILE A 313 14.44 -23.04 1.47
CA ILE A 313 14.04 -22.36 0.24
C ILE A 313 14.27 -20.86 0.44
N PHE A 314 15.27 -20.33 -0.24
CA PHE A 314 15.57 -18.91 -0.23
C PHE A 314 14.78 -18.19 -1.31
N TYR A 315 14.08 -17.13 -0.92
CA TYR A 315 13.27 -16.36 -1.87
C TYR A 315 13.36 -14.87 -1.61
N CYS A 316 13.19 -14.10 -2.68
CA CYS A 316 13.20 -12.64 -2.64
C CYS A 316 12.12 -12.09 -3.56
N GLU A 317 11.40 -11.06 -3.08
CA GLU A 317 10.40 -10.31 -3.85
C GLU A 317 9.22 -11.12 -4.43
N ILE A 318 9.06 -12.38 -4.06
CA ILE A 318 7.86 -13.21 -4.33
C ILE A 318 7.02 -13.38 -3.06
N LEU A 319 5.87 -14.07 -3.17
CA LEU A 319 4.91 -14.30 -2.07
C LEU A 319 4.42 -12.99 -1.42
N ARG A 320 4.10 -12.00 -2.27
CA ARG A 320 3.50 -10.74 -1.84
C ARG A 320 2.03 -10.95 -1.38
N CYS A 321 1.40 -9.88 -0.90
CA CYS A 321 -0.03 -9.79 -0.62
C CYS A 321 -0.86 -10.14 -1.86
N ALA A 322 -1.28 -11.41 -1.93
CA ALA A 322 -2.17 -12.02 -2.94
C ALA A 322 -2.04 -13.55 -3.01
N LYS A 323 -0.84 -14.07 -2.69
CA LYS A 323 -0.48 -15.46 -2.98
C LYS A 323 -1.03 -16.44 -1.96
N THR A 324 -1.65 -17.52 -2.45
CA THR A 324 -1.94 -18.71 -1.65
C THR A 324 -0.70 -19.59 -1.64
N GLN A 325 -0.42 -20.19 -0.48
CA GLN A 325 0.80 -20.96 -0.22
C GLN A 325 0.40 -22.31 0.37
N TYR A 326 0.91 -23.41 -0.18
CA TYR A 326 0.68 -24.74 0.37
C TYR A 326 1.55 -24.95 1.62
N LYS A 327 0.93 -25.34 2.75
CA LYS A 327 1.57 -25.25 4.07
C LYS A 327 1.95 -26.58 4.70
N LYS A 328 1.36 -27.69 4.25
CA LYS A 328 1.41 -29.00 4.93
C LYS A 328 2.82 -29.44 5.38
N TYR A 329 3.85 -29.12 4.59
CA TYR A 329 5.23 -29.53 4.85
C TYR A 329 6.16 -28.40 5.27
N ILE A 330 5.63 -27.21 5.59
CA ILE A 330 6.43 -26.09 6.06
C ILE A 330 6.78 -26.27 7.54
N GLY A 331 8.06 -26.12 7.87
CA GLY A 331 8.51 -26.03 9.26
C GLY A 331 8.64 -24.57 9.69
N VAL A 332 9.59 -23.85 9.09
CA VAL A 332 9.84 -22.44 9.43
C VAL A 332 9.48 -21.53 8.26
N SER A 333 8.86 -20.39 8.55
CA SER A 333 8.78 -19.25 7.64
C SER A 333 9.41 -18.02 8.28
N TYR A 334 10.52 -17.58 7.71
CA TYR A 334 11.34 -16.50 8.26
C TYR A 334 11.14 -15.22 7.44
N GLU A 335 10.61 -14.16 8.06
CA GLU A 335 10.44 -12.84 7.44
C GLU A 335 11.78 -12.10 7.35
N ARG A 336 11.93 -11.27 6.33
CA ARG A 336 13.15 -10.47 6.15
C ARG A 336 13.27 -9.46 7.29
N TYR A 337 14.37 -9.54 8.04
CA TYR A 337 14.72 -8.54 9.04
C TYR A 337 14.75 -7.13 8.44
N SER A 338 14.14 -6.17 9.14
CA SER A 338 14.13 -4.75 8.78
C SER A 338 14.27 -3.90 10.03
N THR A 339 15.12 -2.88 9.96
CA THR A 339 15.22 -1.85 11.02
C THR A 339 14.07 -0.85 10.95
N ASN A 340 13.56 -0.59 9.74
CA ASN A 340 12.40 0.25 9.50
C ASN A 340 11.17 -0.64 9.35
N ILE A 341 10.43 -0.79 10.43
CA ILE A 341 9.24 -1.63 10.48
C ILE A 341 8.06 -0.93 9.81
N ASN A 342 7.34 -1.68 8.97
CA ASN A 342 6.06 -1.30 8.41
C ASN A 342 5.07 -2.40 8.78
N ASP A 343 4.14 -2.09 9.68
CA ASP A 343 3.29 -3.09 10.33
C ASP A 343 2.44 -3.87 9.31
N SER A 344 1.85 -3.17 8.34
CA SER A 344 1.10 -3.72 7.22
C SER A 344 1.92 -4.71 6.38
N THR A 345 3.18 -4.36 6.07
CA THR A 345 4.09 -5.23 5.31
C THR A 345 4.45 -6.49 6.08
N ILE A 346 4.65 -6.38 7.40
CA ILE A 346 4.98 -7.52 8.27
C ILE A 346 3.79 -8.50 8.36
N VAL A 347 2.60 -7.99 8.69
CA VAL A 347 1.39 -8.80 8.86
C VAL A 347 1.02 -9.51 7.57
N GLN A 348 1.17 -8.83 6.42
CA GLN A 348 0.86 -9.40 5.11
C GLN A 348 2.01 -10.14 4.43
N GLY A 349 3.19 -10.16 5.06
CA GLY A 349 4.37 -10.86 4.58
C GLY A 349 4.30 -12.37 4.86
N SER A 350 5.42 -12.94 5.30
CA SER A 350 5.55 -14.37 5.58
C SER A 350 4.47 -14.89 6.54
N PHE A 351 4.21 -14.15 7.63
CA PHE A 351 3.19 -14.52 8.62
C PHE A 351 1.79 -14.62 8.00
N GLY A 352 1.40 -13.62 7.22
CA GLY A 352 0.10 -13.61 6.54
C GLY A 352 -0.10 -14.75 5.56
N ARG A 353 0.98 -15.38 5.05
CA ARG A 353 0.89 -16.59 4.20
C ARG A 353 0.73 -17.87 5.00
N LEU A 354 1.01 -17.87 6.30
CA LEU A 354 0.74 -19.02 7.19
C LEU A 354 -0.68 -18.99 7.76
N CYS A 355 -1.32 -17.81 7.86
CA CYS A 355 -2.71 -17.66 8.27
C CYS A 355 -3.69 -18.31 7.26
N GLY A 356 -4.89 -18.72 7.71
CA GLY A 356 -5.93 -19.31 6.87
C GLY A 356 -6.55 -20.57 7.45
N TYR A 357 -7.38 -21.25 6.66
CA TYR A 357 -8.11 -22.47 7.04
C TYR A 357 -7.33 -23.76 6.75
N ASP A 358 -6.22 -23.66 6.03
CA ASP A 358 -5.31 -24.74 5.63
C ASP A 358 -4.06 -24.78 6.50
N ASP A 359 -4.18 -24.37 7.77
CA ASP A 359 -3.09 -24.42 8.73
C ASP A 359 -2.56 -25.86 8.89
N ASN A 360 -1.24 -26.00 9.03
CA ASN A 360 -0.59 -27.29 9.19
C ASN A 360 -0.40 -27.71 10.66
N GLY A 361 -0.80 -26.85 11.61
CA GLY A 361 -0.79 -27.09 13.04
C GLY A 361 0.54 -26.85 13.75
N ASP A 362 1.69 -26.85 13.06
CA ASP A 362 2.99 -26.89 13.73
C ASP A 362 4.03 -25.87 13.25
N SER A 363 3.82 -25.23 12.10
CA SER A 363 4.80 -24.29 11.51
C SER A 363 5.05 -23.05 12.38
N ILE A 364 6.29 -22.58 12.43
CA ILE A 364 6.71 -21.38 13.16
C ILE A 364 7.01 -20.24 12.18
N CYS A 365 6.60 -19.02 12.56
CA CYS A 365 6.98 -17.81 11.86
C CYS A 365 7.97 -16.97 12.67
N TYR A 366 9.11 -16.59 12.09
CA TYR A 366 9.97 -15.55 12.65
C TYR A 366 9.61 -14.22 12.03
N THR A 367 9.15 -13.28 12.86
CA THR A 367 8.62 -12.00 12.40
C THR A 367 8.78 -10.90 13.46
N ASN A 368 8.34 -9.68 13.16
CA ASN A 368 8.21 -8.65 14.19
C ASN A 368 6.96 -8.92 15.04
N ILE A 369 7.15 -9.47 16.24
CA ILE A 369 6.04 -9.78 17.17
C ILE A 369 5.20 -8.54 17.44
N LYS A 370 5.84 -7.37 17.59
CA LYS A 370 5.13 -6.13 17.93
C LYS A 370 4.12 -5.72 16.86
N SER A 371 4.46 -5.87 15.57
CA SER A 371 3.52 -5.63 14.47
C SER A 371 2.30 -6.56 14.51
N ILE A 372 2.46 -7.81 14.96
CA ILE A 372 1.35 -8.76 15.10
C ILE A 372 0.44 -8.37 16.27
N GLU A 373 1.01 -8.02 17.42
CA GLU A 373 0.25 -7.50 18.57
C GLU A 373 -0.52 -6.22 18.23
N ASN A 374 0.14 -5.29 17.55
CA ASN A 374 -0.45 -4.04 17.07
C ASN A 374 -1.64 -4.32 16.14
N TYR A 375 -1.51 -5.32 15.26
CA TYR A 375 -2.59 -5.73 14.36
C TYR A 375 -3.78 -6.34 15.11
N ILE A 376 -3.53 -7.18 16.11
CA ILE A 376 -4.59 -7.75 16.96
C ILE A 376 -5.37 -6.63 17.64
N LYS A 377 -4.67 -5.67 18.24
CA LYS A 377 -5.31 -4.51 18.88
C LYS A 377 -6.13 -3.70 17.87
N LEU A 378 -5.55 -3.40 16.71
CA LEU A 378 -6.23 -2.65 15.65
C LEU A 378 -7.48 -3.41 15.14
N TRP A 379 -7.41 -4.73 15.01
CA TRP A 379 -8.53 -5.58 14.60
C TRP A 379 -9.68 -5.58 15.62
N ASP A 380 -9.34 -5.66 16.91
CA ASP A 380 -10.30 -5.61 18.01
C ASP A 380 -10.97 -4.23 18.11
N ASP A 381 -10.25 -3.18 17.71
CA ASP A 381 -10.77 -1.82 17.53
C ASP A 381 -11.52 -1.59 16.20
N ASN A 382 -11.88 -2.64 15.46
CA ASN A 382 -12.58 -2.53 14.17
C ASN A 382 -11.82 -1.69 13.12
N MET A 383 -10.49 -1.80 13.13
CA MET A 383 -9.55 -1.03 12.32
C MET A 383 -9.55 0.48 12.60
N GLU A 384 -10.14 0.92 13.72
CA GLU A 384 -10.12 2.32 14.10
C GLU A 384 -8.87 2.68 14.89
N PHE A 385 -8.22 3.79 14.54
CA PHE A 385 -7.05 4.29 15.27
C PHE A 385 -7.49 5.05 16.53
N LYS A 386 -7.94 4.30 17.53
CA LYS A 386 -8.26 4.83 18.86
C LYS A 386 -6.98 5.14 19.64
N LYS A 387 -7.16 5.81 20.78
CA LYS A 387 -6.07 6.15 21.69
C LYS A 387 -5.33 4.87 22.14
N GLY A 388 -3.99 4.90 22.06
CA GLY A 388 -3.09 3.79 22.35
C GLY A 388 -2.94 2.75 21.23
N THR A 389 -3.62 2.88 20.09
CA THR A 389 -3.52 1.95 18.97
C THR A 389 -2.34 2.32 18.08
N VAL A 390 -1.23 1.61 18.26
CA VAL A 390 0.02 1.81 17.53
C VAL A 390 -0.08 1.15 16.16
N TRP A 391 0.02 1.95 15.09
CA TRP A 391 0.04 1.42 13.72
C TRP A 391 0.89 2.31 12.79
N ASN A 392 2.03 1.79 12.33
CA ASN A 392 3.00 2.52 11.53
C ASN A 392 3.15 1.88 10.14
N THR A 393 2.81 2.66 9.12
CA THR A 393 2.86 2.22 7.72
C THR A 393 3.40 3.35 6.84
N LYS A 394 3.23 3.24 5.53
CA LYS A 394 3.56 4.35 4.62
C LYS A 394 2.55 5.49 4.72
N THR A 395 1.30 5.17 5.04
CA THR A 395 0.19 6.13 5.08
C THR A 395 -0.26 6.45 6.50
N THR A 396 0.27 5.76 7.51
CA THR A 396 -0.07 5.98 8.91
C THR A 396 1.16 6.13 9.78
N GLN A 397 1.07 7.01 10.78
CA GLN A 397 2.14 7.22 11.75
C GLN A 397 1.56 7.39 13.15
N TYR A 398 2.09 6.62 14.10
CA TYR A 398 1.76 6.76 15.51
C TYR A 398 2.48 7.96 16.14
N ASN A 399 1.73 8.84 16.80
CA ASN A 399 2.28 9.91 17.62
C ASN A 399 2.25 9.50 19.10
N LYS A 400 3.43 9.44 19.73
CA LYS A 400 3.57 9.12 21.15
C LYS A 400 3.02 10.19 22.09
N GLN A 401 3.05 11.47 21.68
CA GLN A 401 2.58 12.59 22.50
C GLN A 401 1.05 12.57 22.62
N ASP A 402 0.39 12.36 21.48
CA ASP A 402 -1.07 12.34 21.39
C ASP A 402 -1.65 10.95 21.70
N ASP A 403 -0.79 9.93 21.77
CA ASP A 403 -1.16 8.53 22.00
C ASP A 403 -2.15 8.03 20.93
N ILE A 404 -1.97 8.41 19.66
CA ILE A 404 -2.89 8.07 18.56
C ILE A 404 -2.14 7.95 17.22
N THR A 405 -2.67 7.12 16.32
CA THR A 405 -2.19 7.01 14.94
C THR A 405 -2.94 7.96 14.00
N TYR A 406 -2.18 8.72 13.21
CA TYR A 406 -2.70 9.63 12.18
C TYR A 406 -2.44 9.11 10.77
N ASN A 407 -3.27 9.55 9.80
CA ASN A 407 -2.93 9.47 8.38
C ASN A 407 -2.03 10.67 8.00
N ASN A 408 -0.80 10.41 7.54
CA ASN A 408 0.24 11.44 7.37
C ASN A 408 0.43 11.93 5.92
N VAL A 409 0.07 11.14 4.91
CA VAL A 409 0.24 11.50 3.49
C VAL A 409 -1.07 11.55 2.70
N GLY A 410 -2.12 10.87 3.19
CA GLY A 410 -3.34 10.69 2.41
C GLY A 410 -3.31 9.53 1.45
N THR A 411 -4.51 9.04 1.14
CA THR A 411 -4.74 7.97 0.17
C THR A 411 -5.65 8.43 -0.96
N PHE A 412 -5.85 7.60 -1.98
CA PHE A 412 -6.84 7.84 -3.03
C PHE A 412 -8.28 7.99 -2.49
N ASN A 413 -8.57 7.58 -1.25
CA ASN A 413 -9.87 7.85 -0.62
C ASN A 413 -10.00 9.25 -0.03
N SER A 414 -8.94 10.06 -0.06
CA SER A 414 -8.95 11.38 0.55
C SER A 414 -9.99 12.30 -0.10
N VAL A 415 -10.97 12.76 0.68
CA VAL A 415 -11.99 13.73 0.23
C VAL A 415 -11.43 15.11 -0.13
N LYS A 416 -10.15 15.39 0.16
CA LYS A 416 -9.49 16.65 -0.22
C LYS A 416 -9.56 16.96 -1.73
N HIS A 417 -9.69 15.92 -2.55
CA HIS A 417 -9.80 16.00 -4.01
C HIS A 417 -11.25 16.11 -4.48
N ILE A 418 -12.22 15.87 -3.59
CA ILE A 418 -13.65 15.88 -3.89
C ILE A 418 -14.21 17.24 -3.50
N LYS A 419 -14.58 18.04 -4.50
CA LYS A 419 -15.02 19.43 -4.31
C LYS A 419 -16.16 19.53 -3.29
N GLU A 420 -17.12 18.62 -3.35
CA GLU A 420 -18.33 18.58 -2.53
C GLU A 420 -18.04 18.15 -1.08
N LEU A 421 -16.93 17.44 -0.84
CA LEU A 421 -16.57 16.88 0.46
C LEU A 421 -15.27 17.46 1.05
N LYS A 422 -14.64 18.41 0.37
CA LYS A 422 -13.34 18.97 0.76
C LYS A 422 -13.31 19.52 2.18
N GLY A 423 -14.43 20.08 2.65
CA GLY A 423 -14.58 20.60 4.01
C GLY A 423 -14.65 19.52 5.11
N ASN A 424 -14.80 18.24 4.75
CA ASN A 424 -14.80 17.13 5.70
C ASN A 424 -13.42 16.54 5.96
N CYS A 425 -12.40 16.96 5.22
CA CYS A 425 -11.05 16.39 5.30
C CYS A 425 -10.50 16.55 6.72
N THR A 426 -10.36 15.45 7.46
CA THR A 426 -9.87 15.44 8.85
C THR A 426 -8.36 15.43 8.95
N LYS A 427 -7.65 15.47 7.81
CA LYS A 427 -6.20 15.60 7.82
C LYS A 427 -5.82 16.82 8.63
N ASN A 428 -4.94 16.62 9.61
CA ASN A 428 -3.98 17.65 9.99
C ASN A 428 -3.16 17.95 8.74
N ILE A 429 -3.68 18.83 7.89
CA ILE A 429 -2.88 19.45 6.84
C ILE A 429 -1.77 20.10 7.64
N LYS A 430 -0.57 19.50 7.67
CA LYS A 430 0.64 20.28 7.91
C LYS A 430 0.51 21.39 6.89
N THR A 431 0.09 22.57 7.34
CA THR A 431 -0.11 23.73 6.50
C THR A 431 1.21 23.83 5.76
N ILE A 432 1.20 23.59 4.45
CA ILE A 432 2.38 23.83 3.65
C ILE A 432 2.48 25.35 3.68
N VAL A 433 3.16 25.86 4.71
CA VAL A 433 3.46 27.28 4.83
C VAL A 433 4.33 27.53 3.63
N LYS A 434 3.80 28.20 2.61
CA LYS A 434 4.64 28.63 1.49
C LYS A 434 5.74 29.52 2.10
N PRO A 435 7.01 29.26 1.77
CA PRO A 435 8.06 30.14 2.27
C PRO A 435 7.89 31.52 1.65
N THR A 436 8.20 32.55 2.43
CA THR A 436 8.32 33.92 1.94
C THR A 436 9.61 34.01 1.11
N ILE A 437 9.50 34.57 -0.10
CA ILE A 437 10.63 34.82 -0.99
C ILE A 437 10.86 36.33 -1.07
N LYS A 438 12.09 36.76 -0.81
CA LYS A 438 12.53 38.15 -1.01
C LYS A 438 13.73 38.16 -1.95
N ILE A 439 13.68 39.04 -2.94
CA ILE A 439 14.68 39.15 -4.00
C ILE A 439 15.43 40.46 -3.80
N PHE A 440 16.75 40.40 -3.89
CA PHE A 440 17.66 41.53 -3.69
C PHE A 440 18.67 41.58 -4.83
N THR A 441 19.14 42.79 -5.17
CA THR A 441 20.19 42.96 -6.19
C THR A 441 21.56 42.79 -5.57
N GLU A 442 21.75 43.23 -4.32
CA GLU A 442 23.03 43.15 -3.62
C GLU A 442 22.96 42.24 -2.39
N PHE A 443 24.04 41.50 -2.12
CA PHE A 443 24.06 40.58 -0.97
C PHE A 443 23.99 41.34 0.37
N ASP A 444 24.51 42.55 0.44
CA ASP A 444 24.49 43.33 1.67
C ASP A 444 23.07 43.79 2.02
N GLU A 445 22.19 44.01 1.03
CA GLU A 445 20.76 44.25 1.25
C GLU A 445 20.08 43.03 1.91
N VAL A 446 20.47 41.81 1.51
CA VAL A 446 20.00 40.58 2.16
C VAL A 446 20.38 40.57 3.64
N LYS A 447 21.62 40.95 3.97
CA LYS A 447 22.09 40.98 5.37
C LYS A 447 21.35 42.04 6.19
N GLU A 448 21.13 43.23 5.63
CA GLU A 448 20.40 44.30 6.30
C GLU A 448 18.95 43.90 6.58
N PHE A 449 18.25 43.39 5.55
CA PHE A 449 16.91 42.84 5.70
C PHE A 449 16.87 41.73 6.75
N PHE A 450 17.80 40.79 6.67
CA PHE A 450 17.86 39.68 7.62
C PHE A 450 18.06 40.19 9.04
N LYS A 451 19.00 41.13 9.29
CA LYS A 451 19.25 41.71 10.62
C LYS A 451 18.03 42.42 11.20
N LYS A 452 17.30 43.19 10.37
CA LYS A 452 16.20 44.04 10.81
C LYS A 452 14.89 43.27 11.02
N GLU A 453 14.54 42.42 10.06
CA GLU A 453 13.21 41.81 9.97
C GLU A 453 13.22 40.31 10.32
N ALA A 454 14.30 39.57 10.02
CA ALA A 454 14.31 38.10 10.07
C ALA A 454 15.15 37.48 11.21
N ASN A 455 16.11 38.24 11.76
CA ASN A 455 17.10 37.77 12.73
C ASN A 455 16.47 37.35 14.06
N LYS A 456 15.33 37.96 14.43
CA LYS A 456 14.57 37.63 15.64
C LYS A 456 14.14 36.14 15.69
N TYR A 457 14.10 35.45 14.54
CA TYR A 457 13.54 34.10 14.43
C TYR A 457 14.49 33.05 13.79
N LEU A 458 15.50 33.50 13.05
CA LEU A 458 16.23 32.66 12.09
C LEU A 458 17.73 32.44 12.39
N GLY A 459 18.30 33.08 13.42
CA GLY A 459 19.68 32.82 13.89
C GLY A 459 20.78 33.58 13.14
N THR A 460 21.97 32.97 13.01
CA THR A 460 23.14 33.61 12.37
C THR A 460 22.94 33.68 10.85
N GLY A 461 22.52 34.84 10.32
CA GLY A 461 22.06 35.04 8.94
C GLY A 461 22.95 34.57 7.78
N PRO A 462 22.49 34.73 6.53
CA PRO A 462 23.13 34.15 5.35
C PRO A 462 24.58 34.63 5.19
N LYS A 463 25.46 33.71 4.80
CA LYS A 463 26.86 34.01 4.45
C LYS A 463 27.00 34.16 2.94
N LYS A 464 27.73 35.21 2.50
CA LYS A 464 28.04 35.43 1.08
C LYS A 464 28.93 34.27 0.63
N ARG A 465 28.57 33.65 -0.49
CA ARG A 465 29.42 32.64 -1.13
C ARG A 465 30.56 33.33 -1.86
N ILE A 466 31.54 32.55 -2.33
CA ILE A 466 32.62 33.05 -3.17
C ILE A 466 32.24 32.78 -4.63
N ALA A 467 32.40 33.76 -5.51
CA ALA A 467 32.20 33.60 -6.94
C ALA A 467 33.29 32.70 -7.53
N ASP A 468 32.99 32.05 -8.64
CA ASP A 468 34.00 31.35 -9.44
C ASP A 468 34.91 32.33 -10.20
N ASN A 469 35.88 31.78 -10.94
CA ASN A 469 36.84 32.57 -11.72
C ASN A 469 36.19 33.45 -12.81
N ASN A 470 34.94 33.18 -13.18
CA ASN A 470 34.17 33.90 -14.19
C ASN A 470 33.19 34.90 -13.56
N GLY A 471 33.21 35.06 -12.23
CA GLY A 471 32.34 35.98 -11.50
C GLY A 471 30.94 35.44 -11.17
N PHE A 472 30.68 34.15 -11.42
CA PHE A 472 29.38 33.55 -11.12
C PHE A 472 29.32 32.91 -9.73
N TYR A 473 28.17 33.00 -9.09
CA TYR A 473 27.87 32.35 -7.81
C TYR A 473 27.03 31.10 -8.05
N GLU A 474 27.54 29.95 -7.65
CA GLU A 474 26.84 28.68 -7.82
C GLU A 474 26.06 28.28 -6.55
N CYS A 475 24.91 27.65 -6.76
CA CYS A 475 24.11 27.09 -5.68
C CYS A 475 23.71 25.62 -5.92
N ILE A 476 23.39 24.93 -4.81
CA ILE A 476 22.94 23.54 -4.78
C ILE A 476 21.48 23.55 -4.36
N THR A 477 20.63 22.81 -5.08
CA THR A 477 19.21 22.61 -4.76
C THR A 477 18.93 21.13 -4.52
N GLN A 478 17.77 20.81 -3.93
CA GLN A 478 17.40 19.41 -3.64
C GLN A 478 16.97 18.61 -4.87
N ILE A 479 16.59 19.29 -5.97
CA ILE A 479 16.10 18.64 -7.18
C ILE A 479 17.21 17.81 -7.84
N ASP A 480 18.41 18.38 -8.02
CA ASP A 480 19.49 17.69 -8.73
C ASP A 480 20.78 17.52 -7.90
N LYS A 481 20.84 18.11 -6.69
CA LYS A 481 21.96 17.99 -5.74
C LYS A 481 23.32 18.34 -6.36
N SER A 482 23.33 19.22 -7.36
CA SER A 482 24.53 19.65 -8.08
C SER A 482 24.77 21.15 -7.93
N LYS A 483 26.04 21.54 -7.81
CA LYS A 483 26.48 22.94 -7.70
C LYS A 483 26.54 23.53 -9.11
N LYS A 484 25.70 24.52 -9.39
CA LYS A 484 25.57 25.15 -10.72
C LYS A 484 25.11 26.61 -10.61
N VAL A 485 25.35 27.38 -11.66
CA VAL A 485 24.69 28.67 -11.93
C VAL A 485 23.23 28.39 -12.31
N ARG A 486 22.28 29.19 -11.80
CA ARG A 486 20.83 28.93 -11.94
C ARG A 486 20.08 30.14 -12.48
N THR A 487 19.07 29.88 -13.30
CA THR A 487 18.18 30.92 -13.83
C THR A 487 16.94 31.12 -12.97
N LYS A 488 16.22 32.20 -13.24
CA LYS A 488 14.90 32.49 -12.69
C LYS A 488 13.87 31.41 -13.02
N GLU A 489 13.83 30.91 -14.26
CA GLU A 489 12.88 29.85 -14.67
C GLU A 489 13.08 28.57 -13.84
N TYR A 490 14.34 28.26 -13.51
CA TYR A 490 14.67 27.13 -12.66
C TYR A 490 14.08 27.28 -11.25
N PHE A 491 14.17 28.48 -10.65
CA PHE A 491 13.58 28.73 -9.33
C PHE A 491 12.06 28.85 -9.36
N GLN A 492 11.46 29.35 -10.44
CA GLN A 492 10.00 29.30 -10.63
C GLN A 492 9.47 27.86 -10.66
N LYS A 493 10.23 26.92 -11.24
CA LYS A 493 9.90 25.49 -11.17
C LYS A 493 9.95 24.97 -9.72
N ILE A 494 10.98 25.34 -8.96
CA ILE A 494 11.10 24.98 -7.54
C ILE A 494 9.94 25.56 -6.72
N GLU A 495 9.55 26.80 -6.99
CA GLU A 495 8.44 27.48 -6.32
C GLU A 495 7.10 26.76 -6.58
N LYS A 496 6.84 26.40 -7.84
CA LYS A 496 5.63 25.65 -8.23
C LYS A 496 5.55 24.28 -7.53
N GLU A 497 6.69 23.62 -7.35
CA GLU A 497 6.81 22.33 -6.67
C GLU A 497 6.96 22.47 -5.14
N ASN A 498 7.08 23.69 -4.62
CA ASN A 498 7.38 24.02 -3.22
C ASN A 498 8.57 23.23 -2.63
N ASN A 499 9.62 23.01 -3.44
CA ASN A 499 10.74 22.11 -3.10
C ASN A 499 12.04 22.88 -2.78
N TRP A 500 11.96 23.81 -1.83
CA TRP A 500 13.07 24.69 -1.43
C TRP A 500 14.11 24.02 -0.50
N GLY A 501 13.96 22.73 -0.22
CA GLY A 501 14.93 21.96 0.56
C GLY A 501 15.00 22.33 2.05
N PHE A 502 13.86 22.67 2.62
CA PHE A 502 13.63 22.72 4.06
C PHE A 502 13.41 21.30 4.60
N ASN A 503 13.98 21.00 5.77
CA ASN A 503 13.75 19.75 6.49
C ASN A 503 12.73 20.02 7.61
N ASN A 504 11.56 19.38 7.53
CA ASN A 504 10.42 19.64 8.43
C ASN A 504 10.64 19.30 9.91
N ASN A 505 11.79 18.72 10.28
CA ASN A 505 12.12 18.28 11.65
C ASN A 505 13.45 18.88 12.15
N ASP A 506 14.01 19.89 11.49
CA ASP A 506 15.33 20.43 11.83
C ASP A 506 15.30 21.96 11.99
N ASP A 507 15.40 22.42 13.25
CA ASP A 507 15.51 23.83 13.64
C ASP A 507 16.74 24.54 13.07
N LYS A 508 17.66 23.82 12.41
CA LYS A 508 18.89 24.39 11.82
C LYS A 508 18.74 24.86 10.39
N ASN A 509 17.63 24.55 9.71
CA ASN A 509 17.42 24.89 8.29
C ASN A 509 16.24 25.85 8.12
N LYS A 510 16.24 26.99 8.83
CA LYS A 510 15.08 27.92 8.85
C LYS A 510 14.99 28.87 7.63
N TYR A 511 16.07 29.00 6.87
CA TYR A 511 16.11 29.81 5.64
C TYR A 511 17.17 29.29 4.66
N ARG A 512 17.08 29.74 3.41
CA ARG A 512 18.05 29.51 2.33
C ARG A 512 18.28 30.83 1.59
N CYS A 513 19.49 31.03 1.09
CA CYS A 513 19.82 32.15 0.21
C CYS A 513 20.45 31.58 -1.07
N TYR A 514 19.86 31.90 -2.21
CA TYR A 514 20.26 31.42 -3.53
C TYR A 514 20.76 32.56 -4.40
N SER A 515 21.78 32.28 -5.21
CA SER A 515 22.18 33.10 -6.35
C SER A 515 21.35 32.70 -7.57
N CYS A 516 20.69 33.67 -8.18
CA CYS A 516 19.82 33.52 -9.33
C CYS A 516 20.25 34.52 -10.41
N TYR A 517 20.19 34.13 -11.67
CA TYR A 517 20.55 34.98 -12.81
C TYR A 517 19.37 35.10 -13.77
N SER A 518 19.12 36.28 -14.31
CA SER A 518 18.22 36.40 -15.47
C SER A 518 18.92 35.94 -16.76
N ASP A 519 20.25 36.05 -16.82
CA ASP A 519 21.09 35.56 -17.90
C ASP A 519 22.34 34.87 -17.34
N ILE A 520 22.48 33.56 -17.55
CA ILE A 520 23.63 32.77 -17.06
C ILE A 520 24.93 33.03 -17.83
N THR A 521 24.90 33.87 -18.86
CA THR A 521 26.08 34.32 -19.61
C THR A 521 26.58 35.70 -19.15
N ASP A 522 25.79 36.44 -18.36
CA ASP A 522 26.18 37.74 -17.81
C ASP A 522 26.15 37.73 -16.27
N PRO A 523 27.31 37.75 -15.59
CA PRO A 523 27.38 37.72 -14.14
C PRO A 523 26.78 38.97 -13.47
N LYS A 524 26.55 40.06 -14.22
CA LYS A 524 25.90 41.29 -13.71
C LYS A 524 24.41 41.13 -13.49
N THR A 525 23.80 40.06 -14.00
CA THR A 525 22.36 39.80 -13.84
C THR A 525 22.02 39.05 -12.56
N LEU A 526 22.96 39.00 -11.61
CA LEU A 526 22.79 38.32 -10.33
C LEU A 526 21.71 38.97 -9.47
N GLU A 527 20.84 38.13 -8.97
CA GLU A 527 19.89 38.41 -7.90
C GLU A 527 20.13 37.43 -6.73
N TRP A 528 19.89 37.89 -5.51
CA TRP A 528 19.93 37.09 -4.30
C TRP A 528 18.51 36.81 -3.79
N TRP A 529 18.15 35.54 -3.78
CA TRP A 529 16.83 35.08 -3.37
C TRP A 529 16.90 34.51 -1.96
N LEU A 530 16.37 35.27 -0.98
CA LEU A 530 16.20 34.82 0.39
C LEU A 530 14.85 34.14 0.55
N VAL A 531 14.87 32.86 0.92
CA VAL A 531 13.69 32.01 1.08
C VAL A 531 13.63 31.54 2.53
N TYR A 532 12.52 31.78 3.23
CA TYR A 532 12.38 31.47 4.65
C TYR A 532 10.91 31.25 5.05
N HIS A 533 10.67 30.60 6.18
CA HIS A 533 9.33 30.53 6.77
C HIS A 533 9.19 31.60 7.85
N GLU A 534 8.11 32.36 7.80
CA GLU A 534 7.69 33.22 8.91
C GLU A 534 7.12 32.33 10.02
N ASN A 535 7.79 32.27 11.18
CA ASN A 535 7.16 31.73 12.37
C ASN A 535 6.08 32.72 12.80
N LYS A 536 4.80 32.39 12.55
CA LYS A 536 3.70 33.04 13.26
C LYS A 536 3.87 32.67 14.74
N GLY A 537 4.09 33.69 15.58
CA GLY A 537 4.24 33.54 17.03
C GLY A 537 3.04 32.87 17.68
#